data_AF-A0A6M4A6C5-F1
#
_entry.id   AF-A0A6M4A6C5-F1
#
_cell.length_a   1.000
_cell.length_b   1.000
_cell.length_c   1.000
_cell.angle_alpha   90.00
_cell.angle_beta   90.00
_cell.angle_gamma   90.00
#
_symmetry.space_group_name_H-M   'P 1'
#
loop_
_entity.id
_entity.type
_entity.pdbx_description
1 polymer ?
#
loop_
_entity_poly.entity_id
_entity_poly.type
_entity_poly.pdbx_seq_one_letter_code
_entity_poly.pdbx_strand_id
1 'polypeptide(L)'
;MQKNSKRTGLAGLSALAAMLLLLSACNKNAGIGGKAGDASSSTMKSNQAFAQELKLDDGQDFADAKRGLIARPSGQILGADGTVLIDFDAFKFIEGKAAPMSEIA
;
A
#
# COMPACT_ATOMS: atom_id res chain seq x y z
N MET A 1 1.40 -16.99 62.74
CA MET A 1 2.04 -17.07 61.40
C MET A 1 0.95 -17.00 60.33
N GLN A 2 0.77 -15.84 59.67
CA GLN A 2 -0.14 -15.62 58.53
C GLN A 2 0.20 -14.25 57.89
N LYS A 3 1.08 -14.22 56.89
CA LYS A 3 1.39 -13.04 56.06
C LYS A 3 2.21 -13.54 54.86
N ASN A 4 1.57 -13.96 53.77
CA ASN A 4 2.24 -14.09 52.45
C ASN A 4 1.27 -14.26 51.25
N SER A 5 -0.03 -14.51 51.47
CA SER A 5 -1.00 -14.73 50.37
C SER A 5 -1.32 -13.48 49.52
N LYS A 6 -1.16 -12.26 50.05
CA LYS A 6 -1.54 -11.02 49.32
C LYS A 6 -0.49 -10.50 48.32
N ARG A 7 0.75 -11.00 48.35
CA ARG A 7 1.85 -10.48 47.51
C ARG A 7 1.90 -11.09 46.11
N THR A 8 1.35 -12.29 45.93
CA THR A 8 1.35 -13.02 44.66
C THR A 8 0.30 -12.49 43.66
N GLY A 9 -0.83 -11.97 44.14
CA GLY A 9 -1.89 -11.44 43.28
C GLY A 9 -1.52 -10.14 42.56
N LEU A 10 -0.76 -9.25 43.21
CA LEU A 10 -0.38 -7.96 42.63
C LEU A 10 0.73 -8.09 41.58
N ALA A 11 1.65 -9.04 41.74
CA ALA A 11 2.70 -9.32 40.76
C ALA A 11 2.15 -10.00 39.49
N GLY A 12 1.17 -10.89 39.63
CA GLY A 12 0.52 -11.55 38.49
C GLY A 12 -0.33 -10.59 37.64
N LEU A 13 -1.01 -9.63 38.27
CA LEU A 13 -1.80 -8.62 37.57
C LEU A 13 -0.91 -7.65 36.76
N SER A 14 0.25 -7.27 37.32
CA SER A 14 1.23 -6.42 36.63
C SER A 14 1.90 -7.12 35.43
N ALA A 15 2.17 -8.43 35.53
CA ALA A 15 2.75 -9.19 34.43
C ALA A 15 1.77 -9.37 33.25
N LEU A 16 0.48 -9.58 33.53
CA LEU A 16 -0.56 -9.69 32.51
C LEU A 16 -0.80 -8.34 31.80
N ALA A 17 -0.78 -7.23 32.54
CA ALA A 17 -0.89 -5.89 31.98
C ALA A 17 0.29 -5.54 31.06
N ALA A 18 1.52 -5.92 31.43
CA ALA A 18 2.70 -5.72 30.59
C ALA A 18 2.64 -6.52 29.28
N MET A 19 2.08 -7.74 29.32
CA MET A 19 1.95 -8.60 28.13
C MET A 19 0.86 -8.12 27.16
N LEU A 20 -0.22 -7.51 27.67
CA LEU A 20 -1.26 -6.87 26.85
C LEU A 20 -0.74 -5.60 26.14
N LEU A 21 0.15 -4.83 26.77
CA LEU A 21 0.78 -3.65 26.17
C LEU A 21 1.73 -4.00 25.01
N LEU A 22 2.37 -5.17 25.06
CA LEU A 22 3.28 -5.65 24.01
C LEU A 22 2.54 -6.09 22.73
N LEU A 23 1.26 -6.43 22.81
CA LEU A 23 0.46 -6.88 21.65
C LEU A 23 0.06 -5.73 20.71
N SER A 24 -0.03 -4.50 21.21
CA SER A 24 -0.39 -3.32 20.39
C SER A 24 0.75 -2.82 19.49
N ALA A 25 1.96 -3.36 19.66
CA ALA A 25 3.13 -2.97 18.86
C ALA A 25 3.20 -3.68 17.49
N CYS A 26 2.44 -4.78 17.30
CA CYS A 26 2.28 -5.43 16.00
C CYS A 26 1.17 -4.73 15.17
N ASN A 27 1.27 -3.41 15.00
CA ASN A 27 0.34 -2.70 14.11
C ASN A 27 0.88 -2.74 12.67
N LYS A 28 0.01 -3.09 11.72
CA LYS A 28 0.30 -3.06 10.28
C LYS A 28 0.66 -1.62 9.92
N ASN A 29 1.88 -1.42 9.42
CA ASN A 29 2.41 -0.11 9.06
C ASN A 29 1.45 0.55 8.07
N ALA A 30 0.62 1.50 8.53
CA ALA A 30 -0.04 2.43 7.63
C ALA A 30 1.09 3.26 7.04
N GLY A 31 1.32 3.12 5.73
CA GLY A 31 2.45 3.75 5.06
C GLY A 31 2.64 5.21 5.46
N ILE A 32 3.88 5.70 5.40
CA ILE A 32 4.27 7.05 5.88
C ILE A 32 3.64 8.22 5.12
N GLY A 33 2.78 7.96 4.12
CA GLY A 33 2.07 8.98 3.37
C GLY A 33 0.83 9.44 4.11
N GLY A 34 0.78 10.71 4.51
CA GLY A 34 -0.45 11.36 4.93
C GLY A 34 -1.49 11.38 3.79
N LYS A 35 -2.64 12.04 4.01
CA LYS A 35 -3.63 12.22 2.95
C LYS A 35 -2.98 12.95 1.76
N ALA A 36 -3.02 12.32 0.58
CA ALA A 36 -2.62 12.99 -0.65
C ALA A 36 -3.56 14.18 -0.92
N GLY A 37 -3.00 15.29 -1.38
CA GLY A 37 -3.76 16.43 -1.89
C GLY A 37 -3.66 16.50 -3.41
N ASP A 38 -4.50 17.35 -4.01
CA ASP A 38 -4.54 17.51 -5.47
C ASP A 38 -3.24 18.12 -6.01
N ALA A 39 -2.97 17.84 -7.28
CA ALA A 39 -1.83 18.44 -7.97
C ALA A 39 -2.04 19.97 -8.09
N SER A 40 -1.01 20.75 -7.76
CA SER A 40 -1.04 22.20 -7.99
C SER A 40 -1.13 22.52 -9.48
N SER A 41 -1.61 23.72 -9.80
CA SER A 41 -1.66 24.23 -11.18
C SER A 41 -0.28 24.20 -11.87
N SER A 42 0.79 24.49 -11.14
CA SER A 42 2.16 24.42 -11.66
C SER A 42 2.57 22.98 -11.99
N THR A 43 2.27 22.01 -11.13
CA THR A 43 2.56 20.59 -11.36
C THR A 43 1.78 20.06 -12.57
N MET A 44 0.49 20.39 -12.69
CA MET A 44 -0.33 19.99 -13.83
C MET A 44 0.23 20.52 -15.16
N LYS A 45 0.64 21.79 -15.20
CA LYS A 45 1.22 22.41 -16.39
C LYS A 45 2.54 21.75 -16.79
N SER A 46 3.40 21.43 -15.82
CA SER A 46 4.66 20.73 -16.10
C SER A 46 4.43 19.32 -16.65
N ASN A 47 3.47 18.57 -16.10
CA ASN A 47 3.12 17.24 -16.61
C ASN A 47 2.54 17.30 -18.04
N GLN A 48 1.74 18.33 -18.34
CA GLN A 48 1.22 18.54 -19.70
C GLN A 48 2.33 18.86 -20.70
N ALA A 49 3.29 19.72 -20.32
CA ALA A 49 4.45 20.03 -21.16
C ALA A 49 5.31 18.78 -21.40
N PHE A 50 5.59 18.02 -20.35
CA PHE A 50 6.31 16.74 -20.44
C PHE A 50 5.65 15.76 -21.41
N ALA A 51 4.31 15.66 -21.38
CA ALA A 51 3.57 14.79 -22.29
C ALA A 51 3.64 15.24 -23.77
N GLN A 52 3.91 16.52 -24.05
CA GLN A 52 4.05 17.06 -25.40
C GLN A 52 5.47 16.89 -25.97
N GLU A 53 6.48 16.80 -25.11
CA GLU A 53 7.89 16.65 -25.50
C GLU A 53 8.25 15.22 -25.90
N LEU A 54 7.48 14.24 -25.44
CA LEU A 54 7.73 12.83 -25.68
C LEU A 54 6.80 12.25 -26.75
N LYS A 55 7.31 11.28 -27.51
CA LYS A 55 6.55 10.53 -28.51
C LYS A 55 5.72 9.42 -27.84
N LEU A 56 4.77 9.81 -27.00
CA LEU A 56 3.96 8.88 -26.19
C LEU A 56 2.94 8.07 -26.99
N ASP A 57 2.71 8.42 -28.26
CA ASP A 57 1.89 7.68 -29.20
C ASP A 57 2.65 6.55 -29.90
N ASP A 58 3.97 6.42 -29.66
CA ASP A 58 4.76 5.30 -30.15
C ASP A 58 4.43 4.00 -29.38
N GLY A 59 3.72 3.10 -30.05
CA GLY A 59 3.24 1.85 -29.47
C GLY A 59 4.26 0.72 -29.41
N GLN A 60 5.50 0.92 -29.85
CA GLN A 60 6.48 -0.17 -30.00
C GLN A 60 6.74 -0.92 -28.69
N ASP A 61 6.95 -0.20 -27.58
CA ASP A 61 7.20 -0.82 -26.27
C ASP A 61 6.02 -1.69 -25.81
N PHE A 62 4.79 -1.29 -26.12
CA PHE A 62 3.61 -2.10 -25.83
C PHE A 62 3.56 -3.37 -26.68
N ALA A 63 3.96 -3.28 -27.95
CA ALA A 63 4.04 -4.44 -28.83
C ALA A 63 5.08 -5.44 -28.33
N ASP A 64 6.26 -4.96 -27.95
CA ASP A 64 7.34 -5.78 -27.43
C ASP A 64 6.99 -6.39 -26.07
N ALA A 65 6.36 -5.64 -25.16
CA ALA A 65 5.90 -6.15 -23.87
C ALA A 65 4.85 -7.28 -24.00
N LYS A 66 4.06 -7.30 -25.08
CA LYS A 66 3.07 -8.36 -25.35
C LYS A 66 3.68 -9.55 -26.10
N ARG A 67 4.87 -9.41 -26.66
CA ARG A 67 5.47 -10.43 -27.52
C ARG A 67 5.81 -11.68 -26.70
N GLY A 68 5.24 -12.82 -27.10
CA GLY A 68 5.47 -14.10 -26.42
C GLY A 68 4.71 -14.26 -25.09
N LEU A 69 3.73 -13.41 -24.80
CA LEU A 69 2.89 -13.55 -23.63
C LEU A 69 2.08 -14.86 -23.66
N ILE A 70 2.32 -15.74 -22.70
CA ILE A 70 1.61 -17.03 -22.56
C ILE A 70 0.34 -16.88 -21.72
N ALA A 71 0.43 -16.17 -20.59
CA ALA A 71 -0.69 -15.94 -19.69
C ALA A 71 -0.53 -14.61 -18.94
N ARG A 72 -1.65 -13.94 -18.65
CA ARG A 72 -1.68 -12.74 -17.81
C ARG A 72 -1.92 -13.16 -16.35
N PRO A 73 -1.14 -12.67 -15.39
CA PRO A 73 -1.43 -12.90 -13.99
C PRO A 73 -2.73 -12.17 -13.58
N SER A 74 -3.44 -12.73 -12.61
CA SER A 74 -4.67 -12.18 -12.06
C SER A 74 -4.81 -12.56 -10.59
N GLY A 75 -5.59 -11.79 -9.82
CA GLY A 75 -5.90 -12.08 -8.43
C GLY A 75 -4.76 -11.72 -7.47
N GLN A 76 -4.56 -12.53 -6.44
CA GLN A 76 -3.60 -12.27 -5.37
C GLN A 76 -2.62 -13.45 -5.19
N ILE A 77 -1.38 -13.12 -4.87
CA ILE A 77 -0.39 -14.08 -4.36
C ILE A 77 -0.39 -13.97 -2.84
N LEU A 78 -0.62 -15.09 -2.16
CA LEU A 78 -0.72 -15.14 -0.70
C LEU A 78 0.50 -15.81 -0.07
N GLY A 79 0.92 -15.31 1.08
CA GLY A 79 1.85 -16.00 1.97
C GLY A 79 1.20 -17.20 2.64
N ALA A 80 2.02 -18.06 3.26
CA ALA A 80 1.53 -19.24 3.99
C ALA A 80 0.59 -18.90 5.16
N ASP A 81 0.71 -17.68 5.69
CA ASP A 81 -0.14 -17.10 6.74
C ASP A 81 -1.40 -16.39 6.20
N GLY A 82 -1.62 -16.42 4.88
CA GLY A 82 -2.73 -15.73 4.22
C GLY A 82 -2.48 -14.24 3.95
N THR A 83 -1.29 -13.71 4.25
CA THR A 83 -0.94 -12.32 3.95
C THR A 83 -0.90 -12.10 2.43
N VAL A 84 -1.53 -11.04 1.93
CA VAL A 84 -1.44 -10.64 0.52
C VAL A 84 -0.04 -10.11 0.25
N LEU A 85 0.71 -10.82 -0.60
CA LEU A 85 2.06 -10.44 -1.04
C LEU A 85 2.01 -9.59 -2.32
N ILE A 86 1.16 -9.96 -3.26
CA ILE A 86 0.90 -9.21 -4.50
C ILE A 86 -0.61 -9.20 -4.75
N ASP A 87 -1.16 -8.04 -5.10
CA ASP A 87 -2.51 -7.88 -5.63
C ASP A 87 -2.42 -7.26 -7.03
N PHE A 88 -2.75 -8.03 -8.07
CA PHE A 88 -2.70 -7.55 -9.45
C PHE A 88 -3.80 -6.54 -9.76
N ASP A 89 -4.90 -6.57 -9.02
CA ASP A 89 -6.04 -5.67 -9.23
C ASP A 89 -5.78 -4.28 -8.65
N ALA A 90 -4.82 -4.14 -7.73
CA ALA A 90 -4.41 -2.85 -7.16
C ALA A 90 -3.88 -1.86 -8.21
N PHE A 91 -3.47 -2.34 -9.38
CA PHE A 91 -2.96 -1.52 -10.48
C PHE A 91 -3.99 -1.17 -11.56
N LYS A 92 -5.25 -1.64 -11.44
CA LYS A 92 -6.29 -1.40 -12.45
C LYS A 92 -6.59 0.09 -12.68
N PHE A 93 -6.20 0.99 -11.78
CA PHE A 93 -6.32 2.44 -11.97
C PHE A 93 -5.55 2.97 -13.19
N ILE A 94 -4.56 2.22 -13.71
CA ILE A 94 -3.84 2.58 -14.94
C ILE A 94 -4.62 2.22 -16.21
N GLU A 95 -5.65 1.39 -16.11
CA GLU A 95 -6.46 0.96 -17.26
C GLU A 95 -7.40 2.10 -17.66
N GLY A 96 -7.07 2.77 -18.78
CA GLY A 96 -7.85 3.89 -19.31
C GLY A 96 -6.95 4.94 -19.96
N LYS A 97 -7.56 5.98 -20.51
CA LYS A 97 -6.79 7.18 -20.86
C LYS A 97 -6.33 7.79 -19.53
N ALA A 98 -5.04 8.11 -19.41
CA ALA A 98 -4.58 8.90 -18.27
C ALA A 98 -5.50 10.10 -18.14
N ALA A 99 -6.13 10.27 -16.96
CA ALA A 99 -7.07 11.36 -16.76
C ALA A 99 -6.37 12.66 -17.14
N PRO A 100 -6.98 13.55 -17.94
CA PRO A 100 -6.45 14.89 -18.09
C PRO A 100 -6.37 15.46 -16.68
N MET A 101 -5.21 15.99 -16.28
CA MET A 101 -4.97 16.45 -14.90
C MET A 101 -6.02 17.47 -14.43
N SER A 102 -6.75 18.11 -15.35
CA SER A 102 -7.88 19.00 -15.07
C SER A 102 -9.14 18.33 -14.51
N GLU A 103 -9.25 17.00 -14.54
CA GLU A 103 -10.43 16.25 -14.08
C GLU A 103 -10.30 15.71 -12.64
N ILE A 104 -9.16 15.97 -11.97
CA ILE A 104 -8.92 15.57 -10.56
C ILE A 104 -9.16 16.76 -9.62
N ALA A 105 -10.27 17.46 -9.80
CA ALA A 105 -10.69 18.60 -8.96
C ALA A 105 -11.89 18.24 -8.08
#